data_AF-A0A9E6CEX5-F1
#
_entry.id   AF-A0A9E6CEX5-F1
#
_cell.length_a   1.000
_cell.length_b   1.000
_cell.length_c   1.000
_cell.angle_alpha   90.00
_cell.angle_beta   90.00
_cell.angle_gamma   90.00
#
_symmetry.space_group_name_H-M   'P 1'
#
loop_
_entity.id
_entity.type
_entity.pdbx_description
1 polymer ?
#
loop_
_entity_poly.entity_id
_entity_poly.type
_entity_poly.pdbx_seq_one_letter_code
_entity_poly.pdbx_strand_id
1 'polypeptide(L)'
;MTQREYHARMIILMVTNENRFAKRLAPMINRQFMDVASYIQAGGNSRDVDMVINQQKRKWLELFRIEYDKISADFIKFGLWSYEPILGLKSFNPESKSELGFLDRLRQITNIFRTTKNITTKIIKDGFDSGLTNNEIALKLRKTGRIASKPRSMLIARTETHKLANQSTRQVALSFGVRTEKKWKDAADERVRAWHKNVMNGKWIDTNDYFIVDGTMMLYPGDPIGVMQEKGSLEQGGSVSHFCLGLALKLGCKNIAIIGQDLSYEGNRSHFAQADASGKIAIAENGQISWKVDDPNSHLKDIDVDMGFSIKVPGYMGGIVSTNMGLASFISTFEKMAELYPENNIHNCTEGGAKIKGTIQMSFQKFLKTFATKKIKRKLPDTIDKDFDIDKLIAALRYDIKSFESVKENSEKGLTPIYKAQKIAKSSKKMKRESNKLNALIMENEKYSTLA
;
A
#
# COMPACT_ATOMS: atom_id res chain seq x y z
N MET A 1 -18.70 -38.15 10.51
CA MET A 1 -17.23 -37.94 10.54
C MET A 1 -16.85 -37.30 11.86
N THR A 2 -15.80 -37.78 12.52
CA THR A 2 -15.32 -37.16 13.76
C THR A 2 -14.45 -35.93 13.47
N GLN A 3 -14.39 -35.01 14.43
CA GLN A 3 -13.52 -33.82 14.33
C GLN A 3 -12.02 -34.20 14.19
N ARG A 4 -11.61 -35.35 14.73
CA ARG A 4 -10.23 -35.84 14.65
C ARG A 4 -9.89 -36.30 13.23
N GLU A 5 -10.80 -37.01 12.57
CA GLU A 5 -10.63 -37.47 11.18
C GLU A 5 -10.55 -36.30 10.19
N TYR A 6 -11.40 -35.29 10.37
CA TYR A 6 -11.38 -34.06 9.56
C TYR A 6 -9.99 -33.39 9.63
N HIS A 7 -9.48 -33.15 10.84
CA HIS A 7 -8.18 -32.51 11.03
C HIS A 7 -7.02 -33.33 10.45
N ALA A 8 -7.02 -34.64 10.65
CA ALA A 8 -5.96 -35.50 10.12
C ALA A 8 -5.88 -35.41 8.59
N ARG A 9 -7.03 -35.48 7.90
CA ARG A 9 -7.09 -35.35 6.44
C ARG A 9 -6.72 -33.95 5.96
N MET A 10 -7.15 -32.91 6.68
CA MET A 10 -6.79 -31.53 6.36
C MET A 10 -5.28 -31.30 6.42
N ILE A 11 -4.60 -31.80 7.46
CA ILE A 11 -3.15 -31.69 7.62
C ILE A 11 -2.41 -32.44 6.51
N ILE A 12 -2.83 -33.67 6.18
CA ILE A 12 -2.23 -34.44 5.09
C ILE A 12 -2.34 -33.67 3.77
N LEU A 13 -3.52 -33.08 3.49
CA LEU A 13 -3.75 -32.31 2.28
C LEU A 13 -2.91 -31.03 2.22
N MET A 14 -2.79 -30.31 3.35
CA MET A 14 -1.90 -29.16 3.48
C MET A 14 -0.45 -29.55 3.21
N VAL A 15 0.10 -30.53 3.92
CA VAL A 15 1.51 -30.96 3.76
C VAL A 15 1.80 -31.42 2.33
N THR A 16 0.85 -32.11 1.70
CA THR A 16 0.98 -32.55 0.30
C THR A 16 1.10 -31.36 -0.65
N ASN A 17 0.20 -30.38 -0.51
CA ASN A 17 0.21 -29.16 -1.32
C ASN A 17 1.43 -28.28 -1.05
N GLU A 18 1.82 -28.11 0.23
CA GLU A 18 3.02 -27.37 0.65
C GLU A 18 4.29 -27.94 0.00
N ASN A 19 4.50 -29.24 0.10
CA ASN A 19 5.67 -29.91 -0.45
C ASN A 19 5.71 -29.81 -1.98
N ARG A 20 4.55 -30.00 -2.64
CA ARG A 20 4.43 -29.86 -4.10
C ARG A 20 4.80 -28.45 -4.55
N PHE A 21 4.21 -27.44 -3.92
CA PHE A 21 4.46 -26.04 -4.28
C PHE A 21 5.92 -25.65 -3.99
N ALA A 22 6.45 -26.00 -2.82
CA ALA A 22 7.83 -25.72 -2.44
C ALA A 22 8.87 -26.36 -3.39
N LYS A 23 8.59 -27.58 -3.88
CA LYS A 23 9.45 -28.28 -4.85
C LYS A 23 9.54 -27.55 -6.19
N ARG A 24 8.44 -26.92 -6.63
CA ARG A 24 8.42 -26.10 -7.87
C ARG A 24 8.98 -24.69 -7.66
N LEU A 25 8.84 -24.15 -6.46
CA LEU A 25 9.27 -22.80 -6.13
C LEU A 25 10.77 -22.68 -5.85
N ALA A 26 11.39 -23.69 -5.22
CA ALA A 26 12.83 -23.68 -4.90
C ALA A 26 13.74 -23.43 -6.13
N PRO A 27 13.55 -24.10 -7.28
CA PRO A 27 14.33 -23.81 -8.48
C PRO A 27 14.19 -22.37 -8.97
N MET A 28 13.01 -21.77 -8.85
CA MET A 28 12.77 -20.38 -9.27
C MET A 28 13.50 -19.38 -8.38
N ILE A 29 13.46 -19.57 -7.06
CA ILE A 29 14.22 -18.76 -6.12
C ILE A 29 15.72 -18.90 -6.42
N ASN A 30 16.21 -20.13 -6.55
CA ASN A 30 17.63 -20.37 -6.84
C ASN A 30 18.05 -19.71 -8.16
N ARG A 31 17.18 -19.76 -9.17
CA ARG A 31 17.44 -19.16 -10.48
C ARG A 31 17.65 -17.65 -10.38
N GLN A 32 16.92 -16.93 -9.53
CA GLN A 32 17.16 -15.49 -9.31
C GLN A 32 18.58 -15.22 -8.82
N PHE A 33 19.11 -16.02 -7.88
CA PHE A 33 20.50 -15.89 -7.44
C PHE A 33 21.50 -16.24 -8.54
N MET A 34 21.22 -17.27 -9.35
CA MET A 34 22.09 -17.69 -10.46
C MET A 34 22.13 -16.67 -11.59
N ASP A 35 21.02 -16.00 -11.88
CA ASP A 35 20.94 -14.94 -12.88
C ASP A 35 21.74 -13.72 -12.43
N VAL A 36 21.56 -13.29 -11.17
CA VAL A 36 22.35 -12.19 -10.60
C VAL A 36 23.84 -12.55 -10.53
N ALA A 37 24.18 -13.79 -10.15
CA ALA A 37 25.57 -14.24 -10.13
C ALA A 37 26.22 -14.18 -11.52
N SER A 38 25.52 -14.67 -12.55
CA SER A 38 26.01 -14.63 -13.93
C SER A 38 26.16 -13.20 -14.45
N TYR A 39 25.23 -12.32 -14.07
CA TYR A 39 25.26 -10.91 -14.44
C TYR A 39 26.46 -10.17 -13.80
N ILE A 40 26.73 -10.36 -12.50
CA ILE A 40 27.90 -9.77 -11.83
C ILE A 40 29.20 -10.35 -12.37
N GLN A 41 29.24 -11.65 -12.64
CA GLN A 41 30.41 -12.31 -13.24
C GLN A 41 30.79 -11.70 -14.60
N ALA A 42 29.79 -11.26 -15.38
CA ALA A 42 29.99 -10.58 -16.65
C ALA A 42 30.34 -9.08 -16.54
N GLY A 43 30.59 -8.56 -15.31
CA GLY A 43 30.90 -7.15 -15.07
C GLY A 43 29.67 -6.26 -14.88
N GLY A 44 28.50 -6.85 -14.63
CA GLY A 44 27.25 -6.12 -14.39
C GLY A 44 27.26 -5.25 -13.13
N ASN A 45 26.47 -4.17 -13.14
CA ASN A 45 26.40 -3.20 -12.06
C ASN A 45 25.35 -3.60 -11.00
N SER A 46 25.68 -3.45 -9.71
CA SER A 46 24.77 -3.75 -8.60
C SER A 46 23.43 -2.98 -8.66
N ARG A 47 23.39 -1.84 -9.35
CA ARG A 47 22.19 -1.02 -9.59
C ARG A 47 21.14 -1.71 -10.47
N ASP A 48 21.55 -2.61 -11.35
CA ASP A 48 20.68 -3.26 -12.34
C ASP A 48 20.16 -4.63 -11.89
N VAL A 49 20.49 -5.04 -10.65
CA VAL A 49 20.06 -6.32 -10.05
C VAL A 49 18.54 -6.49 -10.07
N ASP A 50 17.79 -5.39 -9.91
CA ASP A 50 16.33 -5.44 -9.95
C ASP A 50 15.80 -5.84 -11.34
N MET A 51 16.40 -5.29 -12.40
CA MET A 51 16.07 -5.67 -13.77
C MET A 51 16.28 -7.17 -13.96
N VAL A 52 17.44 -7.69 -13.54
CA VAL A 52 17.80 -9.11 -13.68
C VAL A 52 16.80 -10.02 -12.94
N ILE A 53 16.44 -9.68 -11.70
CA ILE A 53 15.47 -10.45 -10.91
C ILE A 53 14.07 -10.40 -11.55
N ASN A 54 13.69 -9.27 -12.13
CA ASN A 54 12.37 -9.06 -12.75
C ASN A 54 12.18 -9.77 -14.09
N GLN A 55 13.25 -10.18 -14.80
CA GLN A 55 13.16 -10.82 -16.11
C GLN A 55 12.23 -12.04 -16.15
N GLN A 56 12.10 -12.76 -15.03
CA GLN A 56 11.29 -13.97 -14.95
C GLN A 56 9.88 -13.76 -14.40
N LYS A 57 9.44 -12.52 -14.16
CA LYS A 57 8.15 -12.19 -13.53
C LYS A 57 6.96 -12.93 -14.16
N ARG A 58 6.96 -13.07 -15.49
CA ARG A 58 5.92 -13.83 -16.22
C ARG A 58 5.86 -15.31 -15.82
N LYS A 59 7.01 -15.98 -15.74
CA LYS A 59 7.09 -17.40 -15.32
C LYS A 59 6.63 -17.58 -13.87
N TRP A 60 6.93 -16.60 -13.02
CA TRP A 60 6.48 -16.59 -11.62
C TRP A 60 4.96 -16.44 -11.51
N LEU A 61 4.38 -15.51 -12.27
CA LEU A 61 2.93 -15.33 -12.33
C LEU A 61 2.22 -16.60 -12.80
N GLU A 62 2.78 -17.27 -13.80
CA GLU A 62 2.23 -18.52 -14.32
C GLU A 62 2.32 -19.66 -13.30
N LEU A 63 3.47 -19.83 -12.62
CA LEU A 63 3.62 -20.84 -11.56
C LEU A 63 2.59 -20.60 -10.45
N PHE A 64 2.51 -19.37 -9.94
CA PHE A 64 1.60 -19.03 -8.86
C PHE A 64 0.14 -19.24 -9.26
N ARG A 65 -0.24 -18.87 -10.50
CA ARG A 65 -1.59 -19.14 -11.03
C ARG A 65 -1.90 -20.64 -10.99
N ILE A 66 -1.02 -21.46 -11.58
CA ILE A 66 -1.23 -22.92 -11.66
C ILE A 66 -1.31 -23.55 -10.27
N GLU A 67 -0.43 -23.16 -9.34
CA GLU A 67 -0.46 -23.72 -7.99
C GLU A 67 -1.66 -23.23 -7.19
N TYR A 68 -2.05 -21.95 -7.30
CA TYR A 68 -3.22 -21.44 -6.60
C TYR A 68 -4.50 -22.12 -7.08
N ASP A 69 -4.66 -22.30 -8.40
CA ASP A 69 -5.80 -23.00 -8.99
C ASP A 69 -5.88 -24.45 -8.47
N LYS A 70 -4.74 -25.16 -8.46
CA LYS A 70 -4.67 -26.56 -7.99
C LYS A 70 -4.94 -26.70 -6.49
N ILE A 71 -4.26 -25.90 -5.66
CA ILE A 71 -4.42 -25.91 -4.21
C ILE A 71 -5.87 -25.56 -3.84
N SER A 72 -6.45 -24.54 -4.51
CA SER A 72 -7.85 -24.16 -4.27
C SER A 72 -8.79 -25.30 -4.62
N ALA A 73 -8.61 -25.94 -5.79
CA ALA A 73 -9.44 -27.06 -6.21
C ALA A 73 -9.35 -28.25 -5.24
N ASP A 74 -8.16 -28.55 -4.72
CA ASP A 74 -7.94 -29.59 -3.73
C ASP A 74 -8.72 -29.30 -2.43
N PHE A 75 -8.69 -28.06 -1.94
CA PHE A 75 -9.42 -27.66 -0.72
C PHE A 75 -10.92 -27.45 -0.92
N ILE A 76 -11.36 -27.06 -2.11
CA ILE A 76 -12.79 -27.06 -2.48
C ILE A 76 -13.32 -28.49 -2.43
N LYS A 77 -12.66 -29.44 -3.09
CA LYS A 77 -13.05 -30.86 -3.06
C LYS A 77 -13.09 -31.42 -1.63
N PHE A 78 -12.08 -31.07 -0.83
CA PHE A 78 -12.06 -31.45 0.58
C PHE A 78 -13.22 -30.86 1.37
N GLY A 79 -13.52 -29.57 1.16
CA GLY A 79 -14.69 -28.90 1.74
C GLY A 79 -15.98 -29.62 1.38
N LEU A 80 -16.23 -29.85 0.09
CA LEU A 80 -17.44 -30.54 -0.39
C LEU A 80 -17.60 -31.92 0.22
N TRP A 81 -16.53 -32.72 0.18
CA TRP A 81 -16.50 -34.03 0.82
C TRP A 81 -16.82 -33.96 2.32
N SER A 82 -16.38 -32.91 3.02
CA SER A 82 -16.67 -32.74 4.45
C SER A 82 -18.14 -32.40 4.76
N TYR A 83 -18.85 -31.78 3.81
CA TYR A 83 -20.26 -31.38 3.95
C TYR A 83 -21.23 -32.40 3.33
N GLU A 84 -20.79 -33.27 2.41
CA GLU A 84 -21.62 -34.28 1.74
C GLU A 84 -22.45 -35.15 2.71
N PRO A 85 -21.90 -35.66 3.84
CA PRO A 85 -22.68 -36.44 4.80
C PRO A 85 -23.74 -35.63 5.56
N ILE A 86 -23.59 -34.31 5.62
CA ILE A 86 -24.47 -33.39 6.37
C ILE A 86 -25.63 -32.92 5.49
N LEU A 87 -25.34 -32.61 4.23
CA LEU A 87 -26.29 -31.95 3.32
C LEU A 87 -26.87 -32.89 2.25
N GLY A 88 -26.36 -34.12 2.12
CA GLY A 88 -26.86 -35.09 1.12
C GLY A 88 -26.58 -34.69 -0.33
N LEU A 89 -25.66 -33.74 -0.56
CA LEU A 89 -25.43 -33.09 -1.84
C LEU A 89 -24.47 -33.93 -2.72
N LYS A 90 -25.03 -34.81 -3.56
CA LYS A 90 -24.24 -35.56 -4.56
C LYS A 90 -23.75 -34.72 -5.75
N SER A 91 -24.16 -33.46 -5.89
CA SER A 91 -24.02 -32.69 -7.14
C SER A 91 -23.72 -31.19 -6.98
N PHE A 92 -23.12 -30.78 -5.86
CA PHE A 92 -22.75 -29.37 -5.68
C PHE A 92 -21.36 -29.08 -6.27
N ASN A 93 -21.29 -28.25 -7.32
CA ASN A 93 -20.05 -27.85 -8.00
C ASN A 93 -19.85 -26.33 -7.88
N PRO A 94 -19.26 -25.82 -6.78
CA PRO A 94 -18.93 -24.41 -6.68
C PRO A 94 -17.91 -24.07 -7.76
N GLU A 95 -18.10 -22.94 -8.46
CA GLU A 95 -17.13 -22.49 -9.47
C GLU A 95 -15.71 -22.50 -8.88
N SER A 96 -14.82 -23.27 -9.53
CA SER A 96 -13.48 -23.61 -9.04
C SER A 96 -12.45 -22.48 -9.12
N LYS A 97 -12.89 -21.24 -9.33
CA LYS A 97 -11.97 -20.10 -9.46
C LYS A 97 -11.50 -19.67 -8.07
N SER A 98 -10.18 -19.67 -7.87
CA SER A 98 -9.62 -19.12 -6.63
C SER A 98 -10.10 -17.68 -6.44
N GLU A 99 -10.70 -17.35 -5.29
CA GLU A 99 -10.99 -15.95 -4.93
C GLU A 99 -9.71 -15.10 -4.80
N LEU A 100 -8.54 -15.75 -4.72
CA LEU A 100 -7.26 -15.07 -4.77
C LEU A 100 -7.06 -14.37 -6.12
N GLY A 101 -7.27 -13.06 -6.09
CA GLY A 101 -7.13 -12.19 -7.25
C GLY A 101 -5.71 -12.18 -7.80
N PHE A 102 -5.61 -11.74 -9.06
CA PHE A 102 -4.33 -11.47 -9.70
C PHE A 102 -3.42 -10.54 -8.86
N LEU A 103 -4.02 -9.60 -8.13
CA LEU A 103 -3.32 -8.64 -7.28
C LEU A 103 -2.59 -9.28 -6.09
N ASP A 104 -3.19 -10.28 -5.43
CA ASP A 104 -2.54 -11.00 -4.34
C ASP A 104 -1.32 -11.79 -4.82
N ARG A 105 -1.45 -12.49 -5.95
CA ARG A 105 -0.32 -13.21 -6.56
C ARG A 105 0.81 -12.24 -6.91
N LEU A 106 0.47 -11.11 -7.53
CA LEU A 106 1.42 -10.06 -7.84
C LEU A 106 2.12 -9.55 -6.58
N ARG A 107 1.37 -9.26 -5.51
CA ARG A 107 1.91 -8.78 -4.25
C ARG A 107 2.92 -9.75 -3.66
N GLN A 108 2.57 -11.04 -3.62
CA GLN A 108 3.46 -12.06 -3.07
C GLN A 108 4.73 -12.23 -3.91
N ILE A 109 4.61 -12.23 -5.24
CA ILE A 109 5.77 -12.28 -6.15
C ILE A 109 6.67 -11.07 -5.93
N THR A 110 6.10 -9.86 -5.85
CA THR A 110 6.85 -8.63 -5.57
C THR A 110 7.60 -8.71 -4.22
N ASN A 111 6.96 -9.22 -3.18
CA ASN A 111 7.61 -9.44 -1.88
C ASN A 111 8.82 -10.37 -1.98
N ILE A 112 8.66 -11.50 -2.68
CA ILE A 112 9.74 -12.48 -2.88
C ILE A 112 10.90 -11.85 -3.65
N PHE A 113 10.61 -11.09 -4.70
CA PHE A 113 11.60 -10.44 -5.55
C PHE A 113 12.39 -9.39 -4.76
N ARG A 114 11.68 -8.57 -3.99
CA ARG A 114 12.28 -7.58 -3.09
C ARG A 114 13.20 -8.23 -2.06
N THR A 115 12.78 -9.32 -1.42
CA THR A 115 13.65 -10.04 -0.47
C THR A 115 14.90 -10.59 -1.15
N THR A 116 14.77 -11.18 -2.34
CA THR A 116 15.94 -11.67 -3.08
C THR A 116 16.87 -10.53 -3.50
N LYS A 117 16.33 -9.40 -4.00
CA LYS A 117 17.09 -8.18 -4.33
C LYS A 117 17.89 -7.69 -3.12
N ASN A 118 17.26 -7.56 -1.96
CA ASN A 118 17.95 -7.08 -0.75
C ASN A 118 19.12 -7.99 -0.36
N ILE A 119 18.93 -9.31 -0.43
CA ILE A 119 19.99 -10.28 -0.11
C ILE A 119 21.12 -10.19 -1.12
N THR A 120 20.83 -10.20 -2.43
CA THR A 120 21.87 -10.19 -3.45
C THR A 120 22.62 -8.88 -3.49
N THR A 121 21.94 -7.73 -3.39
CA THR A 121 22.57 -6.41 -3.32
C THR A 121 23.48 -6.30 -2.10
N LYS A 122 23.07 -6.84 -0.94
CA LYS A 122 23.94 -6.88 0.24
C LYS A 122 25.20 -7.70 0.00
N ILE A 123 25.06 -8.92 -0.54
CA ILE A 123 26.22 -9.78 -0.85
C ILE A 123 27.18 -9.10 -1.82
N ILE A 124 26.66 -8.41 -2.82
CA ILE A 124 27.47 -7.68 -3.81
C ILE A 124 28.21 -6.52 -3.13
N LYS A 125 27.50 -5.71 -2.34
CA LYS A 125 28.09 -4.58 -1.62
C LYS A 125 29.19 -5.03 -0.65
N ASP A 126 28.87 -5.97 0.24
CA ASP A 126 29.82 -6.49 1.23
C ASP A 126 31.04 -7.12 0.54
N GLY A 127 30.85 -7.73 -0.64
CA GLY A 127 31.92 -8.28 -1.44
C GLY A 127 32.86 -7.22 -2.02
N PHE A 128 32.31 -6.15 -2.60
CA PHE A 128 33.10 -5.02 -3.09
C PHE A 128 33.85 -4.31 -1.97
N ASP A 129 33.18 -4.05 -0.85
CA ASP A 129 33.76 -3.39 0.33
C ASP A 129 34.92 -4.23 0.93
N SER A 130 34.87 -5.56 0.75
CA SER A 130 35.92 -6.49 1.17
C SER A 130 36.99 -6.76 0.11
N GLY A 131 36.98 -6.05 -1.03
CA GLY A 131 37.96 -6.22 -2.11
C GLY A 131 37.85 -7.51 -2.92
N LEU A 132 36.70 -8.19 -2.91
CA LEU A 132 36.49 -9.42 -3.68
C LEU A 132 36.32 -9.17 -5.17
N THR A 133 36.80 -10.10 -5.98
CA THR A 133 36.59 -10.11 -7.43
C THR A 133 35.13 -10.45 -7.79
N ASN A 134 34.69 -10.04 -8.98
CA ASN A 134 33.36 -10.39 -9.49
C ASN A 134 33.10 -11.90 -9.52
N ASN A 135 34.13 -12.71 -9.78
CA ASN A 135 34.04 -14.17 -9.76
C ASN A 135 33.76 -14.71 -8.35
N GLU A 136 34.42 -14.17 -7.33
CA GLU A 136 34.22 -14.57 -5.93
C GLU A 136 32.85 -14.15 -5.42
N ILE A 137 32.39 -12.94 -5.78
CA ILE A 137 31.03 -12.47 -5.46
C ILE A 137 29.99 -13.39 -6.12
N ALA A 138 30.17 -13.72 -7.40
CA ALA A 138 29.30 -14.65 -8.11
C ALA A 138 29.26 -16.03 -7.43
N LEU A 139 30.40 -16.56 -6.98
CA LEU A 139 30.46 -17.83 -6.23
C LEU A 139 29.67 -17.75 -4.92
N LYS A 140 29.79 -16.65 -4.16
CA LYS A 140 29.00 -16.42 -2.92
C LYS A 140 27.50 -16.36 -3.21
N LEU A 141 27.08 -15.68 -4.29
CA LEU A 141 25.68 -15.61 -4.72
C LEU A 141 25.13 -17.00 -5.08
N ARG A 142 25.86 -17.79 -5.88
CA ARG A 142 25.47 -19.17 -6.25
C ARG A 142 25.35 -20.07 -5.01
N LYS A 143 26.30 -19.99 -4.09
CA LYS A 143 26.28 -20.73 -2.81
C LYS A 143 25.07 -20.34 -1.96
N THR A 144 24.81 -19.04 -1.82
CA THR A 144 23.66 -18.53 -1.07
C THR A 144 22.34 -18.98 -1.67
N GLY A 145 22.20 -18.91 -2.99
CA GLY A 145 21.02 -19.41 -3.71
C GLY A 145 20.73 -20.88 -3.39
N ARG A 146 21.75 -21.75 -3.48
CA ARG A 146 21.61 -23.17 -3.18
C ARG A 146 21.15 -23.44 -1.75
N ILE A 147 21.70 -22.71 -0.78
CA ILE A 147 21.40 -22.89 0.66
C ILE A 147 20.01 -22.32 1.00
N ALA A 148 19.72 -21.10 0.56
CA ALA A 148 18.53 -20.36 0.98
C ALA A 148 17.24 -20.81 0.28
N SER A 149 17.33 -21.40 -0.92
CA SER A 149 16.15 -21.64 -1.76
C SER A 149 15.16 -22.64 -1.17
N LYS A 150 15.64 -23.76 -0.62
CA LYS A 150 14.78 -24.79 -0.01
C LYS A 150 14.03 -24.31 1.25
N PRO A 151 14.69 -23.73 2.27
CA PRO A 151 13.98 -23.22 3.43
C PRO A 151 13.04 -22.07 3.09
N ARG A 152 13.43 -21.15 2.18
CA ARG A 152 12.54 -20.05 1.74
C ARG A 152 11.33 -20.57 0.95
N SER A 153 11.51 -21.55 0.07
CA SER A 153 10.39 -22.09 -0.70
C SER A 153 9.36 -22.77 0.19
N MET A 154 9.81 -23.50 1.23
CA MET A 154 8.92 -24.11 2.22
C MET A 154 8.14 -23.05 3.02
N LEU A 155 8.79 -21.97 3.45
CA LEU A 155 8.14 -20.89 4.19
C LEU A 155 7.03 -20.23 3.37
N ILE A 156 7.33 -19.90 2.10
CA ILE A 156 6.38 -19.29 1.19
C ILE A 156 5.22 -20.26 0.90
N ALA A 157 5.55 -21.50 0.51
CA ALA A 157 4.55 -22.51 0.17
C ALA A 157 3.60 -22.78 1.34
N ARG A 158 4.10 -22.86 2.57
CA ARG A 158 3.30 -23.01 3.79
C ARG A 158 2.31 -21.87 3.97
N THR A 159 2.78 -20.63 3.87
CA THR A 159 1.93 -19.45 4.08
C THR A 159 0.82 -19.37 3.02
N GLU A 160 1.17 -19.56 1.75
CA GLU A 160 0.20 -19.49 0.66
C GLU A 160 -0.79 -20.66 0.67
N THR A 161 -0.32 -21.87 0.96
CA THR A 161 -1.20 -23.06 1.05
C THR A 161 -2.20 -22.89 2.19
N HIS A 162 -1.75 -22.37 3.34
CA HIS A 162 -2.63 -22.09 4.47
C HIS A 162 -3.67 -21.00 4.15
N LYS A 163 -3.28 -19.95 3.44
CA LYS A 163 -4.20 -18.90 2.97
C LYS A 163 -5.28 -19.48 2.05
N LEU A 164 -4.87 -20.23 1.03
CA LEU A 164 -5.76 -20.88 0.06
C LEU A 164 -6.70 -21.89 0.74
N ALA A 165 -6.19 -22.67 1.68
CA ALA A 165 -6.97 -23.62 2.47
C ALA A 165 -8.16 -22.96 3.18
N ASN A 166 -7.91 -21.88 3.90
CA ASN A 166 -8.95 -21.16 4.64
C ASN A 166 -9.98 -20.51 3.71
N GLN A 167 -9.52 -19.91 2.61
CA GLN A 167 -10.41 -19.27 1.64
C GLN A 167 -11.31 -20.27 0.92
N SER A 168 -10.74 -21.35 0.39
CA SER A 168 -11.48 -22.37 -0.36
C SER A 168 -12.52 -23.09 0.49
N THR A 169 -12.17 -23.43 1.73
CA THR A 169 -13.13 -24.07 2.66
C THR A 169 -14.23 -23.10 3.09
N ARG A 170 -13.91 -21.81 3.27
CA ARG A 170 -14.91 -20.76 3.52
C ARG A 170 -15.86 -20.57 2.32
N GLN A 171 -15.34 -20.53 1.10
CA GLN A 171 -16.15 -20.39 -0.11
C GLN A 171 -17.19 -21.51 -0.20
N VAL A 172 -16.77 -22.76 0.04
CA VAL A 172 -17.67 -23.91 0.10
C VAL A 172 -18.74 -23.72 1.19
N ALA A 173 -18.35 -23.32 2.40
CA ALA A 173 -19.29 -23.09 3.50
C ALA A 173 -20.37 -22.05 3.16
N LEU A 174 -19.99 -20.93 2.54
CA LEU A 174 -20.92 -19.87 2.14
C LEU A 174 -21.83 -20.26 0.98
N SER A 175 -21.33 -21.10 0.09
CA SER A 175 -22.04 -21.48 -1.13
C SER A 175 -23.30 -22.33 -0.90
N PHE A 176 -23.46 -22.91 0.30
CA PHE A 176 -24.66 -23.66 0.68
C PHE A 176 -25.84 -22.79 1.09
N GLY A 177 -25.68 -21.47 1.24
CA GLY A 177 -26.77 -20.56 1.61
C GLY A 177 -27.35 -20.80 3.01
N VAL A 178 -26.68 -21.60 3.84
CA VAL A 178 -27.01 -21.81 5.24
C VAL A 178 -26.07 -21.02 6.13
N ARG A 179 -26.54 -20.61 7.31
CA ARG A 179 -25.69 -19.99 8.30
C ARG A 179 -24.62 -21.00 8.74
N THR A 180 -23.37 -20.62 8.60
CA THR A 180 -22.22 -21.44 9.02
C THR A 180 -21.38 -20.67 10.02
N GLU A 181 -20.71 -21.42 10.90
CA GLU A 181 -19.76 -20.88 11.86
C GLU A 181 -18.36 -21.40 11.55
N LYS A 182 -17.35 -20.59 11.88
CA LYS A 182 -15.94 -20.96 11.75
C LYS A 182 -15.24 -20.93 13.10
N LYS A 183 -14.30 -21.84 13.29
CA LYS A 183 -13.50 -21.97 14.50
C LYS A 183 -12.05 -21.62 14.24
N TRP A 184 -11.46 -20.75 15.04
CA TRP A 184 -10.02 -20.57 15.00
C TRP A 184 -9.33 -21.74 15.71
N LYS A 185 -8.42 -22.40 15.01
CA LYS A 185 -7.64 -23.50 15.54
C LYS A 185 -6.17 -23.29 15.23
N ASP A 186 -5.34 -23.30 16.27
CA ASP A 186 -3.91 -23.15 16.12
C ASP A 186 -3.21 -24.46 15.74
N ALA A 187 -1.92 -24.36 15.38
CA ALA A 187 -1.07 -25.51 15.05
C ALA A 187 -0.61 -26.30 16.28
N ALA A 188 -0.98 -25.86 17.50
CA ALA A 188 -0.57 -26.41 18.79
C ALA A 188 0.94 -26.62 18.98
N ASP A 189 1.78 -25.87 18.24
CA ASP A 189 3.24 -25.96 18.34
C ASP A 189 3.85 -24.78 19.13
N GLU A 190 5.14 -24.88 19.46
CA GLU A 190 5.88 -23.88 20.23
C GLU A 190 6.03 -22.53 19.51
N ARG A 191 5.85 -22.49 18.18
CA ARG A 191 6.00 -21.29 17.35
C ARG A 191 4.73 -20.45 17.31
N VAL A 192 3.60 -20.99 17.76
CA VAL A 192 2.35 -20.23 17.87
C VAL A 192 2.52 -19.18 18.97
N ARG A 193 2.41 -17.90 18.59
CA ARG A 193 2.53 -16.76 19.52
C ARG A 193 1.51 -16.87 20.66
N ALA A 194 1.87 -16.41 21.86
CA ALA A 194 1.02 -16.54 23.05
C ALA A 194 -0.40 -15.98 22.85
N TRP A 195 -0.55 -14.85 22.14
CA TRP A 195 -1.85 -14.25 21.83
C TRP A 195 -2.66 -15.02 20.77
N HIS A 196 -2.01 -15.82 19.92
CA HIS A 196 -2.71 -16.77 19.04
C HIS A 196 -3.22 -18.01 19.80
N LYS A 197 -2.47 -18.49 20.81
CA LYS A 197 -2.89 -19.60 21.68
C LYS A 197 -4.01 -19.19 22.65
N ASN A 198 -3.87 -18.04 23.31
CA ASN A 198 -4.68 -17.67 24.46
C ASN A 198 -5.97 -16.90 24.12
N VAL A 199 -6.04 -16.23 22.97
CA VAL A 199 -7.18 -15.34 22.63
C VAL A 199 -8.14 -15.97 21.63
N MET A 200 -7.66 -16.88 20.77
CA MET A 200 -8.44 -17.33 19.61
C MET A 200 -8.67 -18.83 19.52
N ASN A 201 -7.76 -19.68 20.02
CA ASN A 201 -7.92 -21.12 19.88
C ASN A 201 -9.21 -21.58 20.57
N GLY A 202 -10.10 -22.22 19.81
CA GLY A 202 -11.36 -22.70 20.37
C GLY A 202 -12.59 -21.84 20.02
N LYS A 203 -12.41 -20.57 19.64
CA LYS A 203 -13.50 -19.61 19.46
C LYS A 203 -14.26 -19.85 18.16
N TRP A 204 -15.57 -20.03 18.27
CA TRP A 204 -16.51 -20.03 17.15
C TRP A 204 -17.06 -18.62 16.92
N ILE A 205 -17.15 -18.21 15.66
CA ILE A 205 -17.84 -17.00 15.22
C ILE A 205 -18.59 -17.31 13.91
N ASP A 206 -19.50 -16.45 13.49
CA ASP A 206 -20.14 -16.60 12.18
C ASP A 206 -19.08 -16.57 11.06
N THR A 207 -19.28 -17.35 10.00
CA THR A 207 -18.32 -17.44 8.89
C THR A 207 -18.03 -16.08 8.23
N ASN A 208 -18.99 -15.14 8.28
CA ASN A 208 -18.86 -13.78 7.77
C ASN A 208 -18.25 -12.78 8.75
N ASP A 209 -18.20 -13.11 10.04
CA ASP A 209 -17.65 -12.23 11.07
C ASP A 209 -16.11 -12.23 11.07
N TYR A 210 -15.52 -11.19 11.65
CA TYR A 210 -14.07 -11.06 11.79
C TYR A 210 -13.61 -11.57 13.16
N PHE A 211 -12.50 -12.30 13.17
CA PHE A 211 -11.71 -12.47 14.38
C PHE A 211 -10.98 -11.16 14.68
N ILE A 212 -10.94 -10.74 15.94
CA ILE A 212 -10.19 -9.55 16.39
C ILE A 212 -8.89 -10.02 17.03
N VAL A 213 -7.85 -10.24 16.23
CA VAL A 213 -6.57 -10.77 16.69
C VAL A 213 -5.62 -9.60 16.93
N ASP A 214 -5.32 -9.30 18.20
CA ASP A 214 -4.45 -8.18 18.59
C ASP A 214 -4.87 -6.84 17.94
N GLY A 215 -6.16 -6.50 18.05
CA GLY A 215 -6.76 -5.30 17.46
C GLY A 215 -6.96 -5.36 15.93
N THR A 216 -6.59 -6.46 15.27
CA THR A 216 -6.75 -6.61 13.81
C THR A 216 -7.94 -7.47 13.46
N MET A 217 -8.78 -6.96 12.56
CA MET A 217 -9.87 -7.73 11.96
C MET A 217 -9.31 -8.69 10.92
N MET A 218 -9.48 -9.99 11.14
CA MET A 218 -9.05 -11.05 10.23
C MET A 218 -10.20 -12.01 9.98
N LEU A 219 -10.47 -12.34 8.72
CA LEU A 219 -11.49 -13.36 8.40
C LEU A 219 -11.01 -14.78 8.70
N TYR A 220 -9.71 -15.03 8.58
CA TYR A 220 -9.07 -16.33 8.82
C TYR A 220 -7.57 -16.16 9.08
N PRO A 221 -6.87 -17.17 9.62
CA PRO A 221 -5.42 -17.10 9.80
C PRO A 221 -4.70 -16.97 8.44
N GLY A 222 -3.79 -15.98 8.33
CA GLY A 222 -3.11 -15.68 7.06
C GLY A 222 -3.87 -14.75 6.11
N ASP A 223 -4.94 -14.09 6.58
CA ASP A 223 -5.61 -13.01 5.86
C ASP A 223 -4.61 -11.87 5.51
N PRO A 224 -4.49 -11.45 4.23
CA PRO A 224 -3.62 -10.35 3.80
C PRO A 224 -3.87 -9.02 4.50
N ILE A 225 -5.10 -8.79 5.00
CA ILE A 225 -5.42 -7.63 5.84
C ILE A 225 -4.58 -7.67 7.12
N GLY A 226 -4.41 -8.86 7.71
CA GLY A 226 -3.55 -9.08 8.87
C GLY A 226 -2.06 -8.91 8.61
N VAL A 227 -1.62 -8.97 7.34
CA VAL A 227 -0.21 -8.78 6.94
C VAL A 227 0.16 -7.28 6.80
N MET A 228 -0.81 -6.36 6.82
CA MET A 228 -0.54 -4.91 6.80
C MET A 228 0.09 -4.37 8.10
N GLN A 229 0.29 -5.23 9.10
CA GLN A 229 0.63 -4.83 10.47
C GLN A 229 2.13 -4.65 10.78
N GLU A 230 3.04 -4.48 9.81
CA GLU A 230 4.39 -4.06 10.23
C GLU A 230 4.43 -2.60 10.72
N LYS A 231 3.44 -1.74 10.38
CA LYS A 231 3.39 -0.33 10.84
C LYS A 231 1.98 0.23 11.13
N GLY A 232 0.92 -0.59 11.04
CA GLY A 232 -0.46 -0.12 11.14
C GLY A 232 -0.92 0.73 9.96
N SER A 233 -2.14 1.24 10.02
CA SER A 233 -2.70 2.20 9.06
C SER A 233 -2.94 3.57 9.70
N LEU A 234 -2.83 4.61 8.89
CA LEU A 234 -3.20 5.98 9.20
C LEU A 234 -4.24 6.45 8.20
N GLU A 235 -5.25 7.17 8.69
CA GLU A 235 -6.14 7.91 7.80
C GLU A 235 -5.33 8.96 7.05
N GLN A 236 -5.58 9.09 5.76
CA GLN A 236 -4.94 10.08 4.91
C GLN A 236 -5.91 10.62 3.88
N GLY A 237 -5.49 11.67 3.18
CA GLY A 237 -6.26 12.29 2.11
C GLY A 237 -5.35 12.83 1.03
N GLY A 238 -5.87 13.71 0.18
CA GLY A 238 -5.10 14.30 -0.93
C GLY A 238 -4.07 15.37 -0.51
N SER A 239 -3.86 15.60 0.79
CA SER A 239 -2.90 16.59 1.30
C SER A 239 -2.19 16.09 2.57
N VAL A 240 -1.00 16.65 2.83
CA VAL A 240 -0.20 16.37 4.04
C VAL A 240 -1.01 16.68 5.32
N SER A 241 -1.88 17.69 5.27
CA SER A 241 -2.71 18.07 6.41
C SER A 241 -3.71 16.99 6.83
N HIS A 242 -4.28 16.24 5.87
CA HIS A 242 -5.11 15.08 6.19
C HIS A 242 -4.30 13.99 6.88
N PHE A 243 -3.08 13.73 6.39
CA PHE A 243 -2.19 12.78 7.04
C PHE A 243 -1.82 13.22 8.47
N CYS A 244 -1.53 14.51 8.69
CA CYS A 244 -1.28 15.05 10.02
C CYS A 244 -2.48 14.88 10.96
N LEU A 245 -3.70 15.11 10.46
CA LEU A 245 -4.92 14.85 11.23
C LEU A 245 -5.06 13.36 11.55
N GLY A 246 -4.89 12.47 10.58
CA GLY A 246 -4.95 11.03 10.78
C GLY A 246 -3.91 10.53 11.79
N LEU A 247 -2.69 11.09 11.76
CA LEU A 247 -1.66 10.82 12.75
C LEU A 247 -2.07 11.32 14.14
N ALA A 248 -2.61 12.52 14.28
CA ALA A 248 -3.08 13.05 15.55
C ALA A 248 -4.20 12.19 16.16
N LEU A 249 -5.16 11.76 15.32
CA LEU A 249 -6.22 10.83 15.72
C LEU A 249 -5.64 9.50 16.20
N LYS A 250 -4.68 8.94 15.46
CA LYS A 250 -4.01 7.68 15.82
C LYS A 250 -3.23 7.77 17.13
N LEU A 251 -2.62 8.92 17.40
CA LEU A 251 -1.90 9.19 18.66
C LEU A 251 -2.85 9.41 19.86
N GLY A 252 -4.17 9.38 19.64
CA GLY A 252 -5.17 9.53 20.70
C GLY A 252 -5.41 10.98 21.12
N CYS A 253 -5.07 11.95 20.27
CA CYS A 253 -5.32 13.36 20.57
C CYS A 253 -6.83 13.65 20.62
N LYS A 254 -7.32 14.10 21.80
CA LYS A 254 -8.74 14.40 21.99
C LYS A 254 -9.18 15.75 21.41
N ASN A 255 -8.39 16.80 21.60
CA ASN A 255 -8.67 18.15 21.05
C ASN A 255 -7.60 18.48 20.01
N ILE A 256 -8.00 18.64 18.76
CA ILE A 256 -7.08 18.82 17.63
C ILE A 256 -7.40 20.15 16.95
N ALA A 257 -6.42 21.06 16.87
CA ALA A 257 -6.55 22.29 16.09
C ALA A 257 -6.00 22.08 14.68
N ILE A 258 -6.85 22.31 13.68
CA ILE A 258 -6.45 22.39 12.28
C ILE A 258 -6.21 23.88 11.95
N ILE A 259 -4.99 24.22 11.56
CA ILE A 259 -4.55 25.59 11.24
C ILE A 259 -3.96 25.66 9.82
N GLY A 260 -4.02 26.84 9.21
CA GLY A 260 -3.48 27.11 7.88
C GLY A 260 -4.14 26.27 6.77
N GLN A 261 -5.39 25.85 6.99
CA GLN A 261 -6.21 25.15 6.00
C GLN A 261 -7.26 26.13 5.47
N ASP A 262 -6.82 27.15 4.75
CA ASP A 262 -7.73 28.15 4.18
C ASP A 262 -8.71 27.47 3.23
N LEU A 263 -8.22 26.58 2.35
CA LEU A 263 -9.01 25.81 1.38
C LEU A 263 -9.95 26.68 0.51
N SER A 264 -9.63 27.97 0.42
CA SER A 264 -10.32 28.99 -0.33
C SER A 264 -9.33 30.07 -0.75
N TYR A 265 -9.70 30.85 -1.75
CA TYR A 265 -8.94 31.99 -2.24
C TYR A 265 -9.55 33.27 -1.67
N GLU A 266 -8.77 34.01 -0.89
CA GLU A 266 -9.08 35.36 -0.44
C GLU A 266 -8.08 36.34 -1.07
N GLY A 267 -8.60 37.29 -1.86
CA GLY A 267 -7.76 38.23 -2.60
C GLY A 267 -6.99 37.58 -3.77
N ASN A 268 -5.76 38.04 -3.99
CA ASN A 268 -4.93 37.67 -5.14
C ASN A 268 -3.70 36.81 -4.78
N ARG A 269 -3.72 36.13 -3.63
CA ARG A 269 -2.59 35.33 -3.14
C ARG A 269 -2.93 33.84 -3.13
N SER A 270 -1.96 32.99 -3.47
CA SER A 270 -2.12 31.53 -3.35
C SER A 270 -1.78 31.00 -1.97
N HIS A 271 -0.84 31.64 -1.26
CA HIS A 271 -0.32 31.19 0.02
C HIS A 271 -0.13 32.35 1.00
N PHE A 272 0.08 32.01 2.27
CA PHE A 272 0.54 32.95 3.28
C PHE A 272 1.93 33.49 2.91
N ALA A 273 2.19 34.77 3.14
CA ALA A 273 3.36 35.47 2.63
C ALA A 273 4.71 34.88 3.08
N GLN A 274 4.76 34.21 4.24
CA GLN A 274 5.98 33.54 4.72
C GLN A 274 6.17 32.14 4.12
N ALA A 275 5.12 31.52 3.59
CA ALA A 275 5.20 30.22 2.92
C ALA A 275 5.57 30.40 1.44
N ASP A 276 4.94 31.36 0.76
CA ASP A 276 5.24 31.72 -0.62
C ASP A 276 4.59 33.08 -0.95
N ALA A 277 5.43 34.09 -1.18
CA ALA A 277 5.00 35.43 -1.60
C ALA A 277 4.98 35.60 -3.13
N SER A 278 5.47 34.61 -3.88
CA SER A 278 5.67 34.68 -5.33
C SER A 278 4.44 34.22 -6.11
N GLY A 279 3.57 33.42 -5.49
CA GLY A 279 2.33 32.92 -6.10
C GLY A 279 1.16 33.90 -6.01
N LYS A 280 0.65 34.35 -7.16
CA LYS A 280 -0.53 35.22 -7.27
C LYS A 280 -1.69 34.47 -7.95
N ILE A 281 -2.89 34.62 -7.41
CA ILE A 281 -4.12 34.05 -7.97
C ILE A 281 -4.92 35.15 -8.64
N ALA A 282 -5.42 34.88 -9.84
CA ALA A 282 -6.42 35.71 -10.51
C ALA A 282 -7.65 34.86 -10.81
N ILE A 283 -8.84 35.43 -10.60
CA ILE A 283 -10.12 34.80 -10.95
C ILE A 283 -10.78 35.69 -11.98
N ALA A 284 -10.94 35.18 -13.20
CA ALA A 284 -11.63 35.89 -14.29
C ALA A 284 -13.14 35.95 -14.05
N GLU A 285 -13.85 36.83 -14.76
CA GLU A 285 -15.31 37.00 -14.63
C GLU A 285 -16.09 35.72 -14.92
N ASN A 286 -15.59 34.88 -15.84
CA ASN A 286 -16.14 33.57 -16.15
C ASN A 286 -15.86 32.50 -15.06
N GLY A 287 -15.20 32.88 -13.97
CA GLY A 287 -14.84 32.03 -12.85
C GLY A 287 -13.56 31.21 -13.05
N GLN A 288 -12.84 31.35 -14.16
CA GLN A 288 -11.57 30.66 -14.38
C GLN A 288 -10.49 31.19 -13.43
N ILE A 289 -9.76 30.28 -12.78
CA ILE A 289 -8.70 30.60 -11.83
C ILE A 289 -7.36 30.36 -12.52
N SER A 290 -6.51 31.38 -12.54
CA SER A 290 -5.12 31.25 -12.96
C SER A 290 -4.16 31.52 -11.80
N TRP A 291 -3.08 30.77 -11.76
CA TRP A 291 -1.99 30.95 -10.82
C TRP A 291 -0.74 31.41 -11.57
N LYS A 292 -0.17 32.52 -11.12
CA LYS A 292 1.05 33.12 -11.65
C LYS A 292 2.15 33.00 -10.62
N VAL A 293 3.29 32.48 -11.03
CA VAL A 293 4.46 32.29 -10.16
C VAL A 293 5.53 33.31 -10.54
N ASP A 294 5.88 34.16 -9.57
CA ASP A 294 6.89 35.22 -9.72
C ASP A 294 8.27 34.79 -9.18
N ASP A 295 8.43 33.52 -8.79
CA ASP A 295 9.69 32.99 -8.28
C ASP A 295 10.70 32.81 -9.42
N PRO A 296 11.85 33.51 -9.39
CA PRO A 296 12.88 33.39 -10.42
C PRO A 296 13.45 31.99 -10.59
N ASN A 297 13.35 31.12 -9.57
CA ASN A 297 13.85 29.75 -9.61
C ASN A 297 12.80 28.70 -9.98
N SER A 298 11.54 29.11 -10.18
CA SER A 298 10.47 28.20 -10.54
C SER A 298 10.43 27.96 -12.05
N HIS A 299 10.28 26.69 -12.45
CA HIS A 299 10.01 26.32 -13.85
C HIS A 299 8.62 26.77 -14.33
N LEU A 300 7.78 27.28 -13.42
CA LEU A 300 6.46 27.85 -13.70
C LEU A 300 6.49 29.38 -13.84
N LYS A 301 7.67 30.00 -13.71
CA LYS A 301 7.84 31.43 -13.95
C LYS A 301 7.39 31.76 -15.38
N ASP A 302 6.60 32.82 -15.52
CA ASP A 302 6.00 33.29 -16.79
C ASP A 302 4.97 32.34 -17.43
N ILE A 303 4.53 31.30 -16.72
CA ILE A 303 3.45 30.40 -17.15
C ILE A 303 2.19 30.71 -16.33
N ASP A 304 1.10 31.04 -17.03
CA ASP A 304 -0.23 31.12 -16.42
C ASP A 304 -0.78 29.70 -16.22
N VAL A 305 -0.73 29.21 -14.98
CA VAL A 305 -1.19 27.87 -14.64
C VAL A 305 -2.71 27.88 -14.47
N ASP A 306 -3.42 27.11 -15.29
CA ASP A 306 -4.87 26.91 -15.16
C ASP A 306 -5.20 26.04 -13.93
N MET A 307 -5.88 26.64 -12.95
CA MET A 307 -6.29 25.99 -11.69
C MET A 307 -7.75 25.56 -11.70
N GLY A 308 -8.39 25.57 -12.87
CA GLY A 308 -9.79 25.23 -13.07
C GLY A 308 -10.75 26.38 -12.75
N PHE A 309 -12.00 26.03 -12.50
CA PHE A 309 -13.06 27.02 -12.24
C PHE A 309 -13.31 27.19 -10.74
N SER A 310 -13.72 28.40 -10.37
CA SER A 310 -14.09 28.75 -9.01
C SER A 310 -15.39 28.08 -8.62
N ILE A 311 -15.37 27.41 -7.47
CA ILE A 311 -16.50 26.81 -6.79
C ILE A 311 -16.78 27.64 -5.53
N LYS A 312 -18.05 27.77 -5.17
CA LYS A 312 -18.50 28.52 -4.00
C LYS A 312 -18.78 27.57 -2.84
N VAL A 313 -18.15 27.81 -1.68
CA VAL A 313 -18.34 27.00 -0.47
C VAL A 313 -18.57 27.89 0.75
N PRO A 314 -19.20 27.39 1.84
CA PRO A 314 -19.43 28.21 3.04
C PRO A 314 -18.13 28.70 3.67
N GLY A 315 -18.09 29.98 4.08
CA GLY A 315 -16.93 30.61 4.72
C GLY A 315 -16.87 30.41 6.23
N TYR A 316 -15.66 30.49 6.81
CA TYR A 316 -15.40 30.31 8.23
C TYR A 316 -16.23 31.27 9.10
N MET A 317 -16.24 32.56 8.72
CA MET A 317 -16.96 33.65 9.41
C MET A 317 -18.44 33.75 8.99
N GLY A 318 -18.96 32.75 8.28
CA GLY A 318 -20.23 32.85 7.56
C GLY A 318 -20.03 33.36 6.13
N GLY A 319 -21.14 33.43 5.37
CA GLY A 319 -21.09 33.78 3.95
C GLY A 319 -20.49 32.68 3.07
N ILE A 320 -19.99 33.08 1.90
CA ILE A 320 -19.48 32.19 0.86
C ILE A 320 -18.07 32.61 0.47
N VAL A 321 -17.15 31.65 0.38
CA VAL A 321 -15.79 31.83 -0.12
C VAL A 321 -15.59 31.09 -1.44
N SER A 322 -14.66 31.57 -2.25
CA SER A 322 -14.28 30.93 -3.52
C SER A 322 -13.20 29.87 -3.28
N THR A 323 -13.33 28.72 -3.92
CA THR A 323 -12.34 27.63 -3.92
C THR A 323 -12.24 27.03 -5.33
N ASN A 324 -11.48 25.96 -5.53
CA ASN A 324 -11.50 25.16 -6.77
C ASN A 324 -11.84 23.70 -6.47
N MET A 325 -11.93 22.86 -7.50
CA MET A 325 -12.27 21.44 -7.33
C MET A 325 -11.27 20.67 -6.46
N GLY A 326 -9.97 20.96 -6.59
CA GLY A 326 -8.93 20.31 -5.80
C GLY A 326 -9.08 20.60 -4.31
N LEU A 327 -9.17 21.88 -3.93
CA LEU A 327 -9.36 22.30 -2.55
C LEU A 327 -10.73 21.89 -1.99
N ALA A 328 -11.80 21.88 -2.80
CA ALA A 328 -13.11 21.36 -2.40
C ALA A 328 -13.06 19.85 -2.06
N SER A 329 -12.23 19.08 -2.76
CA SER A 329 -12.00 17.67 -2.42
C SER A 329 -11.30 17.51 -1.06
N PHE A 330 -10.43 18.46 -0.69
CA PHE A 330 -9.77 18.48 0.62
C PHE A 330 -10.77 18.83 1.73
N ILE A 331 -11.63 19.83 1.52
CA ILE A 331 -12.73 20.13 2.46
C ILE A 331 -13.54 18.87 2.72
N SER A 332 -14.03 18.23 1.65
CA SER A 332 -14.84 17.00 1.73
C SER A 332 -14.13 15.86 2.48
N THR A 333 -12.80 15.78 2.39
CA THR A 333 -12.02 14.74 3.07
C THR A 333 -11.89 15.04 4.57
N PHE A 334 -11.64 16.29 4.96
CA PHE A 334 -11.70 16.69 6.37
C PHE A 334 -13.07 16.48 6.99
N GLU A 335 -14.15 16.78 6.28
CA GLU A 335 -15.52 16.57 6.76
C GLU A 335 -15.80 15.10 7.05
N LYS A 336 -15.38 14.19 6.15
CA LYS A 336 -15.47 12.74 6.37
C LYS A 336 -14.62 12.28 7.55
N MET A 337 -13.40 12.81 7.69
CA MET A 337 -12.56 12.49 8.83
C MET A 337 -13.17 12.97 10.15
N ALA A 338 -13.87 14.11 10.17
CA ALA A 338 -14.59 14.54 11.35
C ALA A 338 -15.81 13.67 11.67
N GLU A 339 -16.53 13.21 10.64
CA GLU A 339 -17.67 12.30 10.80
C GLU A 339 -17.26 10.92 11.31
N LEU A 340 -16.13 10.39 10.83
CA LEU A 340 -15.61 9.07 11.24
C LEU A 340 -15.07 9.05 12.69
N TYR A 341 -14.72 10.22 13.23
CA TYR A 341 -14.12 10.35 14.56
C TYR A 341 -14.93 11.31 15.46
N PRO A 342 -16.21 11.01 15.75
CA PRO A 342 -17.11 11.91 16.47
C PRO A 342 -16.71 12.13 17.94
N GLU A 343 -15.92 11.22 18.51
CA GLU A 343 -15.39 11.32 19.88
C GLU A 343 -14.19 12.30 20.00
N ASN A 344 -13.63 12.75 18.87
CA ASN A 344 -12.52 13.68 18.82
C ASN A 344 -13.04 15.09 18.53
N ASN A 345 -12.64 16.05 19.36
CA ASN A 345 -12.94 17.46 19.15
C ASN A 345 -11.98 18.04 18.11
N ILE A 346 -12.37 17.97 16.85
CA ILE A 346 -11.61 18.56 15.75
C ILE A 346 -12.05 20.01 15.57
N HIS A 347 -11.13 20.94 15.83
CA HIS A 347 -11.36 22.37 15.75
C HIS A 347 -10.78 22.94 14.48
N ASN A 348 -11.62 23.51 13.62
CA ASN A 348 -11.13 24.37 12.55
C ASN A 348 -10.74 25.72 13.16
N CYS A 349 -9.44 26.00 13.11
CA CYS A 349 -8.82 27.20 13.67
C CYS A 349 -8.26 28.12 12.58
N THR A 350 -8.59 27.89 11.31
CA THR A 350 -8.16 28.76 10.20
C THR A 350 -9.23 29.82 9.94
N GLU A 351 -9.08 30.95 10.62
CA GLU A 351 -9.96 32.12 10.49
C GLU A 351 -9.86 32.70 9.06
N GLY A 352 -11.01 32.99 8.43
CA GLY A 352 -11.08 33.57 7.07
C GLY A 352 -11.18 32.54 5.93
N GLY A 353 -10.82 31.28 6.17
CA GLY A 353 -10.90 30.21 5.18
C GLY A 353 -12.31 29.63 4.95
N ALA A 354 -12.35 28.44 4.37
CA ALA A 354 -13.56 27.64 4.21
C ALA A 354 -14.04 27.07 5.56
N LYS A 355 -15.35 26.96 5.71
CA LYS A 355 -15.98 26.22 6.79
C LYS A 355 -15.92 24.73 6.46
N ILE A 356 -15.46 23.93 7.42
CA ILE A 356 -15.39 22.47 7.31
C ILE A 356 -16.50 21.88 8.18
N LYS A 357 -17.50 21.25 7.56
CA LYS A 357 -18.61 20.61 8.28
C LYS A 357 -18.09 19.48 9.21
N GLY A 358 -18.75 19.30 10.34
CA GLY A 358 -18.33 18.29 11.35
C GLY A 358 -17.20 18.75 12.28
N THR A 359 -16.52 19.86 11.96
CA THR A 359 -15.53 20.47 12.86
C THR A 359 -16.16 21.56 13.74
N ILE A 360 -15.49 21.88 14.84
CA ILE A 360 -15.85 22.96 15.77
C ILE A 360 -15.12 24.25 15.35
N GLN A 361 -15.86 25.28 14.96
CA GLN A 361 -15.29 26.60 14.65
C GLN A 361 -14.77 27.26 15.93
N MET A 362 -13.47 27.53 16.00
CA MET A 362 -12.84 28.20 17.14
C MET A 362 -11.59 28.96 16.69
N SER A 363 -11.37 30.20 17.13
CA SER A 363 -10.11 30.90 16.79
C SER A 363 -8.91 30.19 17.39
N PHE A 364 -7.75 30.22 16.73
CA PHE A 364 -6.56 29.55 17.24
C PHE A 364 -6.15 30.10 18.61
N GLN A 365 -6.29 31.42 18.81
CA GLN A 365 -6.03 32.06 20.10
C GLN A 365 -6.92 31.48 21.21
N LYS A 366 -8.21 31.27 20.94
CA LYS A 366 -9.15 30.70 21.91
C LYS A 366 -8.83 29.22 22.18
N PHE A 367 -8.47 28.46 21.15
CA PHE A 367 -8.02 27.07 21.30
C PHE A 367 -6.81 26.97 22.24
N LEU A 368 -5.78 27.79 22.01
CA LEU A 368 -4.58 27.82 22.86
C LEU A 368 -4.90 28.15 24.32
N LYS A 369 -5.71 29.19 24.54
CA LYS A 369 -6.15 29.58 25.90
C LYS A 369 -6.95 28.50 26.61
N THR A 370 -7.68 27.67 25.85
CA THR A 370 -8.56 26.62 26.41
C THR A 370 -7.81 25.32 26.67
N PHE A 371 -7.02 24.85 25.70
CA PHE A 371 -6.46 23.50 25.70
C PHE A 371 -4.93 23.45 25.88
N ALA A 372 -4.21 24.53 25.55
CA ALA A 372 -2.75 24.60 25.61
C ALA A 372 -2.25 25.38 26.84
N THR A 373 -2.87 25.18 28.00
CA THR A 373 -2.58 25.94 29.24
C THR A 373 -1.37 25.41 30.01
N LYS A 374 -0.96 24.17 29.77
CA LYS A 374 0.17 23.54 30.44
C LYS A 374 1.42 23.65 29.58
N LYS A 375 2.45 24.32 30.10
CA LYS A 375 3.77 24.33 29.47
C LYS A 375 4.37 22.92 29.55
N ILE A 376 4.55 22.28 28.40
CA ILE A 376 5.26 21.00 28.33
C ILE A 376 6.76 21.33 28.48
N LYS A 377 7.38 20.85 29.57
CA LYS A 377 8.84 20.80 29.66
C LYS A 377 9.34 19.70 28.73
N ARG A 378 9.44 20.01 27.43
CA ARG A 378 10.12 19.14 26.47
C ARG A 378 11.61 19.35 26.69
N LYS A 379 12.29 18.37 27.29
CA LYS A 379 13.69 18.15 26.91
C LYS A 379 13.62 17.69 25.47
N LEU A 380 13.87 18.59 24.52
CA LEU A 380 14.42 18.14 23.25
C LEU A 380 15.66 17.31 23.64
N PRO A 381 15.88 16.12 23.06
CA PRO A 381 17.10 15.38 23.35
C PRO A 381 18.28 16.35 23.20
N ASP A 382 19.09 16.48 24.25
CA ASP A 382 20.18 17.46 24.37
C ASP A 382 21.22 17.30 23.24
N THR A 383 21.14 16.18 22.54
CA THR A 383 21.92 15.81 21.37
C THR A 383 20.98 15.27 20.29
N ILE A 384 20.82 16.01 19.18
CA ILE A 384 20.85 15.33 17.88
C ILE A 384 22.21 14.64 17.87
N ASP A 385 22.23 13.33 17.66
CA ASP A 385 23.45 12.53 17.63
C ASP A 385 24.51 13.27 16.79
N LYS A 386 25.55 13.79 17.46
CA LYS A 386 26.56 14.65 16.81
C LYS A 386 27.49 13.85 15.91
N ASP A 387 27.49 12.53 16.08
CA ASP A 387 28.16 11.58 15.21
C ASP A 387 27.26 11.24 14.01
N PHE A 388 26.84 12.26 13.28
CA PHE A 388 26.21 12.07 11.99
C PHE A 388 27.31 11.85 10.96
N ASP A 389 27.44 10.61 10.50
CA ASP A 389 28.37 10.26 9.42
C ASP A 389 28.01 11.04 8.15
N ILE A 390 28.74 12.14 7.92
CA ILE A 390 28.53 13.06 6.80
C ILE A 390 28.69 12.32 5.47
N ASP A 391 29.58 11.34 5.37
CA ASP A 391 29.79 10.57 4.15
C ASP A 391 28.59 9.65 3.88
N LYS A 392 28.02 9.04 4.93
CA LYS A 392 26.78 8.27 4.84
C LYS A 392 25.58 9.15 4.48
N LEU A 393 25.51 10.37 5.01
CA LEU A 393 24.49 11.35 4.63
C LEU A 393 24.62 11.75 3.17
N ILE A 394 25.83 12.12 2.73
CA ILE A 394 26.11 12.49 1.35
C ILE A 394 25.78 11.32 0.42
N ALA A 395 26.11 10.09 0.80
CA ALA A 395 25.74 8.90 0.03
C ALA A 395 24.23 8.70 -0.07
N ALA A 396 23.49 8.91 1.04
CA ALA A 396 22.03 8.86 1.06
C ALA A 396 21.42 9.97 0.21
N LEU A 397 21.86 11.22 0.36
CA LEU A 397 21.40 12.36 -0.44
C LEU A 397 21.71 12.19 -1.93
N ARG A 398 22.88 11.63 -2.29
CA ARG A 398 23.21 11.30 -3.70
C ARG A 398 22.31 10.20 -4.24
N TYR A 399 21.95 9.23 -3.42
CA TYR A 399 20.98 8.21 -3.78
C TYR A 399 19.59 8.81 -4.00
N ASP A 400 19.16 9.70 -3.09
CA ASP A 400 17.88 10.40 -3.19
C ASP A 400 17.83 11.28 -4.44
N ILE A 401 18.89 12.07 -4.73
CA ILE A 401 19.00 12.85 -5.97
C ILE A 401 18.83 11.94 -7.19
N LYS A 402 19.53 10.82 -7.24
CA LYS A 402 19.42 9.86 -8.35
C LYS A 402 18.01 9.26 -8.44
N SER A 403 17.38 8.98 -7.30
CA SER A 403 16.00 8.49 -7.24
C SER A 403 15.04 9.56 -7.77
N PHE A 404 15.21 10.82 -7.39
CA PHE A 404 14.42 11.94 -7.88
C PHE A 404 14.63 12.21 -9.36
N GLU A 405 15.85 12.05 -9.89
CA GLU A 405 16.12 12.11 -11.34
C GLU A 405 15.33 11.01 -12.09
N SER A 406 15.33 9.78 -11.56
CA SER A 406 14.54 8.68 -12.14
C SER A 406 13.04 8.95 -12.07
N VAL A 407 12.55 9.49 -10.94
CA VAL A 407 11.13 9.89 -10.79
C VAL A 407 10.78 11.00 -11.78
N LYS A 408 11.65 11.99 -11.96
CA LYS A 408 11.48 13.08 -12.93
C LYS A 408 11.40 12.52 -14.36
N GLU A 409 12.35 11.68 -14.75
CA GLU A 409 12.37 11.06 -16.09
C GLU A 409 11.12 10.21 -16.35
N ASN A 410 10.68 9.43 -15.36
CA ASN A 410 9.44 8.66 -15.46
C ASN A 410 8.20 9.56 -15.54
N SER A 411 8.18 10.66 -14.79
CA SER A 411 7.09 11.64 -14.83
C SER A 411 7.01 12.32 -16.20
N GLU A 412 8.15 12.72 -16.78
CA GLU A 412 8.25 13.29 -18.13
C GLU A 412 7.77 12.31 -19.20
N LYS A 413 8.19 11.04 -19.11
CA LYS A 413 7.69 9.96 -19.99
C LYS A 413 6.19 9.74 -19.83
N GLY A 414 5.68 9.82 -18.59
CA GLY A 414 4.26 9.69 -18.25
C GLY A 414 3.39 10.84 -18.75
N LEU A 415 3.92 12.06 -18.90
CA LEU A 415 3.18 13.20 -19.41
C LEU A 415 2.74 13.03 -20.87
N THR A 416 3.57 12.39 -21.70
CA THR A 416 3.27 12.18 -23.12
C THR A 416 1.96 11.42 -23.37
N PRO A 417 1.72 10.24 -22.76
CA PRO A 417 0.44 9.55 -22.91
C PRO A 417 -0.73 10.31 -22.28
N ILE A 418 -0.53 11.05 -21.18
CA ILE A 418 -1.56 11.90 -20.56
C ILE A 418 -2.03 12.99 -21.53
N TYR A 419 -1.11 13.74 -22.16
CA TYR A 419 -1.50 14.78 -23.13
C TYR A 419 -2.24 14.21 -24.35
N LYS A 420 -1.83 13.03 -24.82
CA LYS A 420 -2.53 12.32 -25.90
C LYS A 420 -3.93 11.87 -25.46
N ALA A 421 -4.08 11.36 -24.23
CA ALA A 421 -5.35 10.95 -23.66
C ALA A 421 -6.30 12.14 -23.49
N GLN A 422 -5.81 13.27 -22.97
CA GLN A 422 -6.56 14.52 -22.86
C GLN A 422 -7.12 14.97 -24.22
N LYS A 423 -6.33 14.94 -25.30
CA LYS A 423 -6.80 15.30 -26.66
C LYS A 423 -7.92 14.39 -27.18
N ILE A 424 -8.00 13.14 -26.71
CA ILE A 424 -9.08 12.21 -27.05
C ILE A 424 -10.31 12.46 -26.15
N ALA A 425 -10.07 12.76 -24.87
CA ALA A 425 -11.09 13.00 -23.86
C ALA A 425 -11.92 14.29 -24.06
N LYS A 426 -11.47 15.22 -24.92
CA LYS A 426 -12.17 16.47 -25.24
C LYS A 426 -13.58 16.31 -25.84
N SER A 427 -13.96 15.12 -26.32
CA SER A 427 -15.29 14.86 -26.88
C SER A 427 -15.79 13.46 -26.52
N SER A 428 -17.02 13.37 -26.00
CA SER A 428 -17.67 12.10 -25.65
C SER A 428 -17.80 11.15 -26.85
N LYS A 429 -18.06 11.70 -28.05
CA LYS A 429 -18.16 10.93 -29.30
C LYS A 429 -16.80 10.36 -29.72
N LYS A 430 -15.71 11.12 -29.54
CA LYS A 430 -14.34 10.69 -29.84
C LYS A 430 -13.83 9.67 -28.82
N MET A 431 -14.14 9.83 -27.54
CA MET A 431 -13.85 8.82 -26.51
C MET A 431 -14.46 7.47 -26.82
N LYS A 432 -15.76 7.43 -27.17
CA LYS A 432 -16.41 6.16 -27.54
C LYS A 432 -15.75 5.51 -28.76
N ARG A 433 -15.39 6.30 -29.78
CA ARG A 433 -14.74 5.80 -31.00
C ARG A 433 -13.31 5.29 -30.75
N GLU A 434 -12.56 5.98 -29.89
CA GLU A 434 -11.14 5.71 -29.64
C GLU A 434 -10.87 5.08 -28.27
N SER A 435 -11.87 4.44 -27.66
CA SER A 435 -11.81 3.88 -26.30
C SER A 435 -10.63 2.92 -26.11
N ASN A 436 -10.33 2.07 -27.10
CA ASN A 436 -9.20 1.14 -27.02
C ASN A 436 -7.85 1.87 -27.01
N LYS A 437 -7.74 2.96 -27.77
CA LYS A 437 -6.54 3.80 -27.83
C LYS A 437 -6.37 4.60 -26.53
N LEU A 438 -7.48 5.08 -25.97
CA LEU A 438 -7.49 5.75 -24.67
C LEU A 438 -7.03 4.80 -23.56
N ASN A 439 -7.56 3.58 -23.52
CA ASN A 439 -7.14 2.54 -22.56
C ASN A 439 -5.66 2.17 -22.71
N ALA A 440 -5.15 2.10 -23.95
CA ALA A 440 -3.73 1.85 -24.20
C ALA A 440 -2.83 2.96 -23.64
N LEU A 441 -3.22 4.23 -23.79
CA LEU A 441 -2.49 5.37 -23.24
C LEU A 441 -2.53 5.40 -21.71
N ILE A 442 -3.66 5.02 -21.10
CA ILE A 442 -3.78 4.88 -19.65
C ILE A 442 -2.83 3.79 -19.14
N MET A 443 -2.87 2.59 -19.74
CA MET A 443 -1.95 1.49 -19.39
C MET A 443 -0.48 1.83 -19.65
N GLU A 444 -0.18 2.66 -20.66
CA GLU A 444 1.17 3.15 -20.91
C GLU A 444 1.64 4.10 -19.80
N ASN A 445 0.77 5.02 -19.35
CA ASN A 445 1.06 5.93 -18.24
C ASN A 445 1.23 5.18 -16.89
N GLU A 446 0.43 4.15 -16.64
CA GLU A 446 0.53 3.32 -15.42
C GLU A 446 1.89 2.64 -15.26
N LYS A 447 2.58 2.31 -16.37
CA LYS A 447 3.94 1.75 -16.33
C LYS A 447 4.93 2.72 -15.69
N TYR A 448 4.78 4.02 -15.94
CA TYR A 448 5.67 5.04 -15.38
C TYR A 448 5.27 5.41 -13.95
N SER A 449 3.97 5.35 -13.64
CA SER A 449 3.44 5.61 -12.29
C SER A 449 3.78 4.53 -11.26
N THR A 450 4.18 3.33 -11.71
CA THR A 450 4.56 2.19 -10.85
C THR A 450 6.08 2.00 -10.71
N LEU A 451 6.86 2.82 -11.41
CA LEU A 451 8.33 2.83 -11.42
C LEU A 451 8.93 4.03 -10.66
N ALA A 452 8.11 5.03 -10.32
CA ALA A 452 8.39 6.04 -9.32
C ALA A 452 8.02 5.51 -7.93
#